data_AF-A0A2S6SNR1-F1
#
_entry.id   AF-A0A2S6SNR1-F1
#
_cell.length_a   1.000
_cell.length_b   1.000
_cell.length_c   1.000
_cell.angle_alpha   90.00
_cell.angle_beta   90.00
_cell.angle_gamma   90.00
#
_symmetry.space_group_name_H-M   'P 1'
#
loop_
_entity.id
_entity.type
_entity.pdbx_description
1 polymer ?
#
loop_
_entity_poly.entity_id
_entity_poly.type
_entity_poly.pdbx_seq_one_letter_code
_entity_poly.pdbx_strand_id
1 'polypeptide(L)' 'MPGNSFGQIFKFSPWGESHGPALGCTIDGVPS' A
#
# COMPACT_ATOMS: atom_id res chain seq x y z
N MET A 1 5.83 -2.19 7.58
CA MET A 1 6.52 -3.50 7.65
C MET A 1 7.47 -3.62 6.46
N PRO A 2 8.76 -3.95 6.65
CA PRO A 2 9.66 -4.18 5.52
C PRO A 2 9.09 -5.29 4.61
N GLY A 3 9.04 -5.05 3.29
CA GLY A 3 8.51 -6.01 2.32
C GLY A 3 6.99 -5.98 2.11
N ASN A 4 6.27 -5.00 2.67
CA ASN A 4 4.82 -4.90 2.46
C ASN A 4 4.42 -4.32 1.10
N SER A 5 5.35 -3.80 0.30
CA SER A 5 5.04 -3.20 -1.00
C SER A 5 5.24 -4.18 -2.15
N PHE A 6 4.30 -4.23 -3.09
CA PHE A 6 4.33 -5.10 -4.27
C PHE A 6 4.23 -4.29 -5.56
N GLY A 7 5.02 -4.65 -6.58
CA GLY A 7 5.00 -4.03 -7.91
C GLY A 7 6.18 -3.09 -8.19
N GLN A 8 6.38 -2.80 -9.49
CA GLN A 8 7.45 -1.96 -10.02
C GLN A 8 6.90 -0.68 -10.67
N ILE A 9 6.04 -0.84 -11.70
CA ILE A 9 5.40 0.29 -12.43
C ILE A 9 4.08 0.67 -11.77
N PHE A 10 3.21 -0.32 -11.55
CA PHE A 10 1.99 -0.17 -10.75
C PHE A 10 2.25 -0.79 -9.38
N LYS A 11 2.33 0.04 -8.35
CA LYS A 11 2.84 -0.37 -7.03
C LYS A 11 1.77 -0.21 -5.97
N PHE A 12 1.56 -1.27 -5.19
CA PHE A 12 0.65 -1.32 -4.06
C PHE A 12 1.44 -1.34 -2.75
N SER A 13 1.11 -0.42 -1.83
CA SER A 13 1.77 -0.28 -0.53
C SER A 13 0.73 -0.16 0.59
N PRO A 14 0.33 -1.26 1.25
CA PRO A 14 -0.62 -1.27 2.36
C PRO A 14 0.02 -0.82 3.67
N TRP A 15 -0.81 -0.28 4.56
CA TRP A 15 -0.42 0.15 5.90
C TRP A 15 -1.59 0.06 6.88
N GLY A 16 -1.26 0.08 8.17
CA GLY A 16 -2.21 -0.08 9.26
C GLY A 16 -2.32 -1.53 9.73
N GLU A 17 -2.87 -1.69 10.93
CA GLU A 17 -3.07 -2.98 11.62
C GLU A 17 -4.56 -3.22 11.83
N SER A 18 -5.01 -4.49 11.90
CA SER A 18 -6.44 -4.84 11.96
C SER A 18 -7.20 -4.24 13.16
N HIS A 19 -6.53 -4.07 14.29
CA HIS A 19 -7.07 -3.43 15.50
C HIS A 19 -6.53 -2.00 15.69
N GLY A 20 -5.92 -1.42 14.66
CA GLY A 20 -5.42 -0.05 14.66
C GLY A 20 -6.52 0.98 14.42
N PRO A 21 -6.19 2.27 14.54
CA PRO A 21 -7.15 3.36 14.32
C PRO A 21 -7.60 3.47 12.85
N ALA A 22 -6.80 2.98 11.90
CA ALA A 22 -7.13 2.97 10.48
C ALA A 22 -6.33 1.90 9.73
N LEU A 23 -6.88 1.51 8.58
CA LEU A 23 -6.26 0.67 7.56
C LEU A 23 -6.29 1.40 6.22
N GLY A 24 -5.28 1.20 5.40
CA GLY A 24 -5.24 1.82 4.08
C GLY A 24 -4.13 1.29 3.19
N CYS A 25 -4.05 1.88 2.01
CA CYS A 25 -2.98 1.60 1.06
C CYS A 25 -2.73 2.81 0.17
N THR A 26 -1.53 2.86 -0.38
CA THR A 26 -1.16 3.78 -1.46
C THR A 26 -1.01 2.97 -2.74
N ILE A 27 -1.59 3.48 -3.83
CA ILE A 27 -1.45 2.92 -5.17
C ILE A 27 -0.73 3.94 -6.05
N ASP A 28 0.46 3.58 -6.51
CA ASP A 28 1.27 4.39 -7.42
C ASP A 28 1.19 3.84 -8.86
N GLY A 29 1.34 4.73 -9.85
CA GLY A 29 1.38 4.36 -11.27
C GLY A 29 0.01 4.25 -11.95
N VAL A 30 -1.03 4.86 -11.37
CA VAL A 30 -2.36 4.96 -12.01
C VAL A 30 -2.30 5.98 -13.16
N PRO A 31 -2.74 5.63 -14.39
CA PRO A 31 -2.83 6.57 -15.50
C PRO A 31 -3.96 7.59 -15.28
N SER A 32 -3.82 8.77 -15.89
CA SER A 32 -4.82 9.86 -15.88
C SER A 32 -5.93 9.64 -16.90
#